data_AF-A0A956SRD7-F1
#
_entry.id   AF-A0A956SRD7-F1
#
_cell.length_a   1.000
_cell.length_b   1.000
_cell.length_c   1.000
_cell.angle_alpha   90.00
_cell.angle_beta   90.00
_cell.angle_gamma   90.00
#
_symmetry.space_group_name_H-M   'P 1'
#
loop_
_entity.id
_entity.type
_entity.pdbx_description
1 polymer ?
#
loop_
_entity_poly.entity_id
_entity_poly.type
_entity_poly.pdbx_seq_one_letter_code
_entity_poly.pdbx_strand_id
1 'polypeptide(L)'
;MHYKNLLTCNIFFFFLLLIPTSIYAERLSRKETNATIHELNLANKLFCEQKYLEAIASYKKVIKILPDCAMAHFNLSIAYEITQNLEHALQHLKKAIELDPWHAKAHYALARLLHIKNQHKPGLPLCTKATYIDPYFFEAYYLLGNIYKALNNVPQAIQAYSNALQLKPHHKDLVNTLYNLAYTLKNTDHIDEAITCYQKVLKCEPQHAHAHLGIAQCYLIQGKLNKGFEEFEWRAPEIKKFKHYDWKNADLTGKTILVRCEWGFGDCIQFIRYLKLIKNQGARVILQLYKPLVDLFALCPYIDKIVQSGHIFPKHDIQIPLLSLPHIFGTTLETIPTEVPYIFADRQLIGHWQKKLPTKKINIGICWCGSGDHKALPSLNKNIQLATFDPLAQLQNIQLYSLQKIHGYKELQNCTFNLHIFDETFDRDNGRFMDTAAIMKNLDLIITIDTSIAHLAGALGVPVWVLLPYKADWRWMLNKTNSPWYPTMRLFRQKKPGDWETVIQEIIKELS
;
A
#
# COMPACT_ATOMS: atom_id res chain seq x y z
N MET A 1 -10.72 -14.62 -1.67
CA MET A 1 -9.97 -15.73 -2.31
C MET A 1 -8.62 -16.06 -1.63
N HIS A 2 -8.17 -15.30 -0.61
CA HIS A 2 -6.82 -15.42 -0.02
C HIS A 2 -6.57 -16.56 0.98
N TYR A 3 -7.55 -17.39 1.34
CA TYR A 3 -7.37 -18.44 2.36
C TYR A 3 -6.94 -19.81 1.80
N LYS A 4 -6.99 -20.04 0.47
CA LYS A 4 -6.67 -21.36 -0.12
C LYS A 4 -5.23 -21.52 -0.63
N ASN A 5 -4.51 -20.44 -0.92
CA ASN A 5 -3.20 -20.54 -1.60
C ASN A 5 -1.96 -20.59 -0.67
N LEU A 6 -2.12 -20.37 0.63
CA LEU A 6 -1.04 -20.54 1.62
C LEU A 6 -0.95 -21.97 2.18
N LEU A 7 -2.01 -22.77 2.04
CA LEU A 7 -2.04 -24.17 2.47
C LEU A 7 -1.47 -25.13 1.42
N THR A 8 -1.21 -24.67 0.19
CA THR A 8 -0.78 -25.52 -0.93
C THR A 8 0.73 -25.60 -1.14
N CYS A 9 1.58 -24.93 -0.34
CA CYS A 9 3.03 -24.96 -0.56
C CYS A 9 3.84 -25.98 0.26
N ASN A 10 3.42 -26.46 1.44
CA ASN A 10 4.28 -27.31 2.29
C ASN A 10 3.66 -28.66 2.70
N ILE A 11 2.93 -29.33 1.81
CA ILE A 11 2.43 -30.70 2.06
C ILE A 11 3.49 -31.78 1.76
N PHE A 12 4.64 -31.43 1.16
CA PHE A 12 5.69 -32.39 0.78
C PHE A 12 6.95 -32.33 1.66
N PHE A 13 6.83 -32.51 2.98
CA PHE A 13 7.94 -32.97 3.83
C PHE A 13 7.40 -33.75 5.05
N PHE A 14 6.52 -34.72 4.80
CA PHE A 14 6.15 -35.75 5.78
C PHE A 14 6.96 -37.02 5.52
N PHE A 15 8.22 -37.05 5.94
CA PHE A 15 8.92 -38.32 6.11
C PHE A 15 9.81 -38.31 7.36
N LEU A 16 9.51 -39.28 8.23
CA LEU A 16 10.38 -39.96 9.19
C LEU A 16 11.13 -39.10 10.21
N LEU A 17 10.58 -39.05 11.44
CA LEU A 17 11.40 -39.18 12.64
C LEU A 17 10.76 -40.20 13.58
N LEU A 18 11.47 -41.32 13.72
CA LEU A 18 11.27 -42.34 14.73
C LEU A 18 11.33 -41.71 16.13
N ILE A 19 10.42 -42.13 17.00
CA ILE A 19 10.35 -41.75 18.41
C ILE A 19 11.66 -42.17 19.10
N PRO A 20 12.35 -41.29 19.87
CA PRO A 20 13.26 -41.75 20.91
C PRO A 20 12.40 -42.45 21.97
N THR A 21 12.33 -43.77 21.89
CA THR A 21 11.53 -44.65 22.75
C THR A 21 11.94 -44.60 24.23
N SER A 22 13.05 -43.93 24.56
CA SER A 22 13.62 -43.94 25.90
C SER A 22 12.83 -43.13 26.94
N ILE A 23 12.07 -42.10 26.55
CA ILE A 23 11.43 -41.20 27.54
C ILE A 23 10.06 -41.69 28.01
N TYR A 24 9.31 -42.40 27.16
CA TYR A 24 7.94 -42.85 27.49
C TYR A 24 7.87 -44.28 28.06
N ALA A 25 8.97 -45.04 28.01
CA ALA A 25 9.02 -46.43 28.42
C ALA A 25 8.91 -46.66 29.94
N GLU A 26 9.20 -45.65 30.77
CA GLU A 26 9.17 -45.78 32.24
C GLU A 26 7.76 -45.68 32.85
N ARG A 27 6.75 -45.20 32.11
CA ARG A 27 5.39 -44.92 32.65
C ARG A 27 4.29 -45.83 32.13
N LEU A 28 4.56 -46.67 31.13
CA LEU A 28 3.56 -47.50 30.45
C LEU A 28 4.02 -48.95 30.37
N SER A 29 3.06 -49.88 30.43
CA SER A 29 3.36 -51.26 30.08
C SER A 29 3.77 -51.34 28.60
N ARG A 30 4.60 -52.33 28.25
CA ARG A 30 5.01 -52.58 26.85
C ARG A 30 3.82 -52.70 25.88
N LYS A 31 2.68 -53.19 26.36
CA LYS A 31 1.43 -53.31 25.60
C LYS A 31 0.78 -51.94 25.35
N GLU A 32 0.72 -51.07 26.35
CA GLU A 32 0.18 -49.71 26.23
C GLU A 32 1.06 -48.82 25.37
N THR A 33 2.39 -48.94 25.47
CA THR A 33 3.34 -48.25 24.60
C THR A 33 3.12 -48.63 23.14
N ASN A 34 3.01 -49.93 22.84
CA ASN A 34 2.76 -50.40 21.47
C ASN A 34 1.39 -49.96 20.93
N ALA A 35 0.34 -50.00 21.76
CA ALA A 35 -0.99 -49.54 21.38
C ALA A 35 -1.02 -48.03 21.10
N THR A 36 -0.31 -47.23 21.88
CA THR A 36 -0.27 -45.76 21.71
C THR A 36 0.51 -45.36 20.47
N ILE A 37 1.62 -46.05 20.18
CA ILE A 37 2.37 -45.87 18.93
C ILE A 37 1.50 -46.25 17.72
N HIS A 38 0.75 -47.34 17.82
CA HIS A 38 -0.19 -47.75 16.77
C HIS A 38 -1.25 -46.68 16.50
N GLU A 39 -1.91 -46.17 17.56
CA GLU A 39 -2.93 -45.12 17.43
C GLU A 39 -2.36 -43.80 16.90
N LEU A 40 -1.14 -43.43 17.30
CA LEU A 40 -0.46 -42.24 16.76
C LEU A 40 -0.14 -42.38 15.27
N ASN A 41 0.33 -43.57 14.85
CA ASN A 41 0.57 -43.87 13.44
C ASN A 41 -0.73 -43.88 12.63
N LEU A 42 -1.82 -44.42 13.19
CA LEU A 42 -3.15 -44.35 12.58
C LEU A 42 -3.61 -42.90 12.41
N ALA A 43 -3.48 -42.07 13.45
CA ALA A 43 -3.84 -40.67 13.41
C ALA A 43 -3.06 -39.91 12.31
N ASN A 44 -1.74 -40.14 12.22
CA ASN A 44 -0.90 -39.56 11.18
C ASN A 44 -1.30 -40.05 9.78
N LYS A 45 -1.65 -41.33 9.62
CA LYS A 45 -2.14 -41.87 8.35
C LYS A 45 -3.46 -41.22 7.93
N LEU A 46 -4.43 -41.13 8.83
CA LEU A 46 -5.71 -40.46 8.59
C LEU A 46 -5.52 -39.00 8.21
N PHE A 47 -4.57 -38.32 8.85
CA PHE A 47 -4.19 -36.95 8.52
C PHE A 47 -3.64 -36.84 7.09
N CYS A 48 -2.74 -37.75 6.68
CA CYS A 48 -2.21 -37.81 5.31
C CYS A 48 -3.30 -38.13 4.27
N GLU A 49 -4.30 -38.93 4.64
CA GLU A 49 -5.49 -39.21 3.83
C GLU A 49 -6.51 -38.05 3.82
N GLN A 50 -6.19 -36.91 4.46
CA GLN A 50 -7.05 -35.73 4.58
C GLN A 50 -8.35 -35.98 5.36
N LYS A 51 -8.43 -37.07 6.14
CA LYS A 51 -9.54 -37.40 7.04
C LYS A 51 -9.36 -36.70 8.39
N TYR A 52 -9.37 -35.36 8.37
CA TYR A 52 -8.94 -34.54 9.50
C TYR A 52 -9.77 -34.74 10.78
N LEU A 53 -11.09 -34.95 10.66
CA LEU A 53 -11.95 -35.18 11.83
C LEU A 53 -11.66 -36.52 12.51
N GLU A 54 -11.39 -37.57 11.74
CA GLU A 54 -11.00 -38.89 12.24
C GLU A 54 -9.58 -38.85 12.85
N ALA A 55 -8.67 -38.12 12.22
CA ALA A 55 -7.33 -37.87 12.76
C ALA A 55 -7.41 -37.14 14.11
N ILE A 56 -8.24 -36.11 14.24
CA ILE A 56 -8.50 -35.40 15.51
C ILE A 56 -8.98 -36.38 16.59
N ALA A 57 -9.95 -37.25 16.27
CA ALA A 57 -10.46 -38.24 17.21
C ALA A 57 -9.35 -39.21 17.66
N SER A 58 -8.49 -39.63 16.73
CA SER A 58 -7.37 -40.55 17.00
C SER A 58 -6.28 -39.88 17.84
N TYR A 59 -5.89 -38.64 17.54
CA TYR A 59 -4.95 -37.88 18.37
C TYR A 59 -5.49 -37.63 19.78
N LYS A 60 -6.79 -37.38 19.95
CA LYS A 60 -7.42 -37.27 21.29
C LYS A 60 -7.29 -38.56 22.10
N LYS A 61 -7.41 -39.73 21.45
CA LYS A 61 -7.18 -41.02 22.12
C LYS A 61 -5.71 -41.17 22.53
N VAL A 62 -4.78 -40.80 21.67
CA VAL A 62 -3.34 -40.79 22.01
C VAL A 62 -3.09 -39.92 23.25
N ILE A 63 -3.63 -38.70 23.29
CA ILE A 63 -3.47 -37.77 24.42
C ILE A 63 -4.17 -38.29 25.69
N LYS A 64 -5.27 -39.03 25.57
CA LYS A 64 -5.92 -39.66 26.72
C LYS A 64 -5.03 -40.72 27.38
N ILE A 65 -4.21 -41.42 26.59
CA ILE A 65 -3.28 -42.45 27.08
C ILE A 65 -1.95 -41.82 27.52
N LEU A 66 -1.44 -40.85 26.75
CA LEU A 66 -0.21 -40.10 27.00
C LEU A 66 -0.48 -38.59 26.98
N PRO A 67 -0.95 -38.00 28.10
CA PRO A 67 -1.22 -36.56 28.18
C PRO A 67 0.02 -35.69 27.95
N ASP A 68 1.20 -36.23 28.23
CA ASP A 68 2.48 -35.52 28.13
C ASP A 68 3.17 -35.70 26.76
N CYS A 69 2.47 -36.24 25.74
CA CYS A 69 3.04 -36.40 24.41
C CYS A 69 3.00 -35.08 23.60
N ALA A 70 4.09 -34.32 23.64
CA ALA A 70 4.21 -33.03 22.91
C ALA A 70 3.88 -33.16 21.41
N MET A 71 4.35 -34.23 20.76
CA MET A 71 4.09 -34.50 19.33
C MET A 71 2.60 -34.71 19.03
N ALA A 72 1.87 -35.41 19.90
CA ALA A 72 0.43 -35.63 19.72
C ALA A 72 -0.35 -34.32 19.89
N HIS A 73 0.03 -33.48 20.85
CA HIS A 73 -0.51 -32.13 20.99
C HIS A 73 -0.21 -31.26 19.76
N PHE A 74 1.02 -31.27 19.25
CA PHE A 74 1.39 -30.55 18.04
C PHE A 74 0.57 -31.02 16.83
N ASN A 75 0.53 -32.33 16.53
CA ASN A 75 -0.20 -32.84 15.36
C ASN A 75 -1.71 -32.59 15.46
N LEU A 76 -2.29 -32.73 16.66
CA LEU A 76 -3.69 -32.37 16.91
C LEU A 76 -3.94 -30.89 16.63
N SER A 77 -3.02 -30.01 17.02
CA SER A 77 -3.16 -28.58 16.75
C SER A 77 -3.19 -28.25 15.25
N ILE A 78 -2.37 -28.93 14.44
CA ILE A 78 -2.35 -28.76 12.99
C ILE A 78 -3.66 -29.24 12.38
N ALA A 79 -4.21 -30.37 12.84
CA ALA A 79 -5.50 -30.86 12.39
C ALA A 79 -6.64 -29.89 12.74
N TYR A 80 -6.63 -29.30 13.94
CA TYR A 80 -7.57 -28.25 14.31
C TYR A 80 -7.46 -27.01 13.43
N GLU A 81 -6.24 -26.57 13.11
CA GLU A 81 -6.03 -25.42 12.23
C GLU A 81 -6.64 -25.65 10.85
N ILE A 82 -6.40 -26.82 10.23
CA ILE A 82 -6.97 -27.15 8.91
C ILE A 82 -8.50 -27.15 8.95
N THR A 83 -9.09 -27.62 10.05
CA THR A 83 -10.55 -27.59 10.29
C THR A 83 -11.08 -26.22 10.77
N GLN A 84 -10.26 -25.16 10.72
CA GLN A 84 -10.60 -23.79 11.13
C GLN A 84 -10.94 -23.61 12.62
N ASN A 85 -10.58 -24.57 13.48
CA ASN A 85 -10.76 -24.46 14.92
C ASN A 85 -9.52 -23.85 15.60
N LEU A 86 -9.32 -22.55 15.36
CA LEU A 86 -8.08 -21.85 15.75
C LEU A 86 -7.86 -21.78 17.27
N GLU A 87 -8.93 -21.73 18.07
CA GLU A 87 -8.79 -21.68 19.53
C GLU A 87 -8.22 -22.97 20.10
N HIS A 88 -8.72 -24.13 19.65
CA HIS A 88 -8.16 -25.42 20.06
C HIS A 88 -6.74 -25.62 19.51
N ALA A 89 -6.46 -25.17 18.29
CA ALA A 89 -5.10 -25.19 17.74
C ALA A 89 -4.12 -24.42 18.64
N LEU A 90 -4.48 -23.20 19.07
CA LEU A 90 -3.64 -22.40 19.98
C LEU A 90 -3.42 -23.08 21.34
N GLN A 91 -4.46 -23.69 21.91
CA GLN A 91 -4.35 -24.40 23.19
C GLN A 91 -3.39 -25.58 23.09
N HIS A 92 -3.54 -26.41 22.07
CA HIS A 92 -2.69 -27.59 21.88
C HIS A 92 -1.25 -27.22 21.49
N LEU A 93 -1.02 -26.13 20.74
CA LEU A 93 0.33 -25.62 20.48
C LEU A 93 1.02 -25.14 21.76
N LYS A 94 0.31 -24.40 22.62
CA LYS A 94 0.86 -23.98 23.92
C LYS A 94 1.24 -25.19 24.77
N LYS A 95 0.38 -26.22 24.81
CA LYS A 95 0.67 -27.45 25.56
C LYS A 95 1.85 -28.22 24.97
N ALA A 96 1.97 -28.29 23.63
CA ALA A 96 3.12 -28.91 22.99
C ALA A 96 4.44 -28.21 23.36
N ILE A 97 4.47 -26.88 23.42
CA ILE A 97 5.64 -26.08 23.82
C ILE A 97 5.94 -26.22 25.33
N GLU A 98 4.91 -26.32 26.17
CA GLU A 98 5.07 -26.58 27.60
C GLU A 98 5.74 -27.93 27.87
N LEU A 99 5.32 -28.96 27.12
CA LEU A 99 5.84 -30.33 27.23
C LEU A 99 7.23 -30.48 26.57
N ASP A 100 7.47 -29.80 25.46
CA ASP A 100 8.76 -29.76 24.78
C ASP A 100 9.14 -28.31 24.39
N PRO A 101 9.87 -27.60 25.27
CA PRO A 101 10.33 -26.25 24.99
C PRO A 101 11.27 -26.10 23.79
N TRP A 102 11.83 -27.21 23.29
CA TRP A 102 12.77 -27.26 22.16
C TRP A 102 12.09 -27.74 20.86
N HIS A 103 10.75 -27.73 20.79
CA HIS A 103 10.02 -28.11 19.58
C HIS A 103 9.92 -26.94 18.57
N ALA A 104 10.90 -26.79 17.67
CA ALA A 104 10.97 -25.66 16.71
C ALA A 104 9.65 -25.43 15.93
N LYS A 105 9.06 -26.50 15.39
CA LYS A 105 7.81 -26.42 14.60
C LYS A 105 6.59 -25.95 15.40
N ALA A 106 6.50 -26.26 16.69
CA ALA A 106 5.40 -25.82 17.54
C ALA A 106 5.52 -24.33 17.85
N HIS A 107 6.73 -23.84 18.16
CA HIS A 107 7.03 -22.41 18.30
C HIS A 107 6.69 -21.64 17.02
N TYR A 108 7.13 -22.12 15.86
CA TYR A 108 6.80 -21.53 14.56
C TYR A 108 5.29 -21.50 14.30
N ALA A 109 4.58 -22.61 14.50
CA ALA A 109 3.15 -22.69 14.25
C ALA A 109 2.36 -21.74 15.16
N LEU A 110 2.73 -21.63 16.43
CA LEU A 110 2.12 -20.67 17.35
C LEU A 110 2.40 -19.22 16.92
N ALA A 111 3.65 -18.90 16.55
CA ALA A 111 4.00 -17.59 16.03
C ALA A 111 3.21 -17.23 14.77
N ARG A 112 3.01 -18.20 13.87
CA ARG A 112 2.24 -18.02 12.63
C ARG A 112 0.77 -17.72 12.92
N LEU A 113 0.12 -18.45 13.82
CA LEU A 113 -1.26 -18.19 14.21
C LEU A 113 -1.43 -16.81 14.87
N LEU A 114 -0.47 -16.41 15.72
CA LEU A 114 -0.46 -15.07 16.32
C LEU A 114 -0.27 -13.99 15.25
N HIS A 115 0.60 -14.21 14.26
CA HIS A 115 0.79 -13.28 13.14
C HIS A 115 -0.51 -13.10 12.33
N ILE A 116 -1.24 -14.18 12.03
CA ILE A 116 -2.55 -14.13 11.34
C ILE A 116 -3.58 -13.33 12.16
N LYS A 117 -3.54 -13.44 13.49
CA LYS A 117 -4.37 -12.64 14.41
C LYS A 117 -3.87 -11.19 14.60
N ASN A 118 -2.89 -10.72 13.81
CA ASN A 118 -2.21 -9.43 13.95
C ASN A 118 -1.51 -9.21 15.31
N GLN A 119 -1.23 -10.29 16.05
CA GLN A 119 -0.54 -10.29 17.34
C GLN A 119 0.96 -10.49 17.13
N HIS A 120 1.61 -9.56 16.44
CA HIS A 120 3.02 -9.69 16.03
C HIS A 120 4.01 -9.63 17.20
N LYS A 121 3.76 -8.75 18.18
CA LYS A 121 4.62 -8.59 19.37
C LYS A 121 4.80 -9.89 20.17
N PRO A 122 3.72 -10.61 20.56
CA PRO A 122 3.87 -11.90 21.25
C PRO A 122 4.35 -13.03 20.33
N GLY A 123 4.10 -12.96 19.01
CA GLY A 123 4.60 -13.96 18.05
C GLY A 123 6.10 -13.89 17.80
N LEU A 124 6.71 -12.71 17.92
CA LEU A 124 8.13 -12.48 17.67
C LEU A 124 9.07 -13.40 18.47
N PRO A 125 9.02 -13.46 19.82
CA PRO A 125 9.94 -14.30 20.59
C PRO A 125 9.80 -15.80 20.26
N LEU A 126 8.60 -16.27 19.93
CA LEU A 126 8.34 -17.65 19.51
C LEU A 126 9.00 -17.96 18.17
N CYS A 127 8.84 -17.06 17.19
CA CYS A 127 9.47 -17.23 15.88
C CYS A 127 11.00 -17.19 15.97
N THR A 128 11.55 -16.28 16.78
CA THR A 128 12.99 -16.22 17.08
C THR A 128 13.49 -17.51 17.75
N LYS A 129 12.72 -18.06 18.70
CA LYS A 129 13.07 -19.34 19.35
C LYS A 129 13.07 -20.48 18.34
N ALA A 130 12.13 -20.53 17.40
CA ALA A 130 12.11 -21.53 16.34
C ALA A 130 13.39 -21.49 15.48
N THR A 131 13.86 -20.31 15.06
CA THR A 131 15.12 -20.15 14.30
C THR A 131 16.37 -20.45 15.13
N TYR A 132 16.30 -20.31 16.46
CA TYR A 132 17.40 -20.65 17.35
C TYR A 132 17.52 -22.16 17.55
N ILE A 133 16.39 -22.86 17.68
CA ILE A 133 16.34 -24.32 17.80
C ILE A 133 16.78 -24.99 16.49
N ASP A 134 16.26 -24.50 15.36
CA ASP A 134 16.58 -25.02 14.03
C ASP A 134 17.07 -23.89 13.12
N PRO A 135 18.41 -23.70 13.01
CA PRO A 135 19.02 -22.69 12.14
C PRO A 135 18.81 -22.94 10.64
N TYR A 136 18.27 -24.08 10.22
CA TYR A 136 17.97 -24.39 8.82
C TYR A 136 16.47 -24.30 8.51
N PHE A 137 15.67 -23.74 9.43
CA PHE A 137 14.23 -23.63 9.30
C PHE A 137 13.81 -22.42 8.45
N PHE A 138 13.72 -22.63 7.14
CA PHE A 138 13.36 -21.60 6.17
C PHE A 138 12.08 -20.83 6.52
N GLU A 139 10.98 -21.53 6.82
CA GLU A 139 9.69 -20.90 7.07
C GLU A 139 9.71 -20.01 8.31
N ALA A 140 10.51 -20.37 9.31
CA ALA A 140 10.69 -19.56 10.51
C ALA A 140 11.41 -18.24 10.20
N TYR A 141 12.47 -18.25 9.37
CA TYR A 141 13.11 -17.01 8.93
C TYR A 141 12.21 -16.15 8.04
N TYR A 142 11.48 -16.77 7.11
CA TYR A 142 10.51 -16.06 6.27
C TYR A 142 9.40 -15.39 7.11
N LEU A 143 8.83 -16.11 8.08
CA LEU A 143 7.83 -15.56 9.01
C LEU A 143 8.42 -14.47 9.89
N LEU A 144 9.65 -14.64 10.38
CA LEU A 144 10.35 -13.65 11.18
C LEU A 144 10.51 -12.33 10.39
N GLY A 145 10.84 -12.41 9.10
CA GLY A 145 10.87 -11.26 8.19
C GLY A 145 9.51 -10.57 8.05
N ASN A 146 8.43 -11.35 7.93
CA ASN A 146 7.06 -10.81 7.89
C ASN A 146 6.65 -10.14 9.21
N ILE A 147 6.99 -10.74 10.36
CA ILE A 147 6.72 -10.17 11.69
C ILE A 147 7.48 -8.87 11.88
N TYR A 148 8.79 -8.83 11.59
CA TYR A 148 9.57 -7.60 11.70
C TYR A 148 9.07 -6.51 10.75
N LYS A 149 8.68 -6.85 9.52
CA LYS A 149 8.06 -5.91 8.57
C LYS A 149 6.77 -5.31 9.16
N ALA A 150 5.90 -6.14 9.75
CA ALA A 150 4.66 -5.67 10.37
C ALA A 150 4.89 -4.81 11.62
N LEU A 151 5.99 -5.07 12.35
CA LEU A 151 6.45 -4.24 13.47
C LEU A 151 7.25 -3.00 13.02
N ASN A 152 7.36 -2.74 11.72
CA ASN A 152 8.18 -1.68 11.12
C ASN A 152 9.67 -1.73 11.52
N ASN A 153 10.16 -2.90 11.92
CA ASN A 153 11.57 -3.10 12.23
C ASN A 153 12.33 -3.54 10.97
N VAL A 154 12.58 -2.57 10.11
CA VAL A 154 13.04 -2.84 8.74
C VAL A 154 14.41 -3.54 8.66
N PRO A 155 15.45 -3.13 9.41
CA PRO A 155 16.77 -3.79 9.30
C PRO A 155 16.69 -5.30 9.64
N GLN A 156 15.94 -5.65 10.67
CA GLN A 156 15.75 -7.04 11.09
C GLN A 156 14.86 -7.82 10.11
N ALA A 157 13.89 -7.16 9.46
CA ALA A 157 13.11 -7.79 8.39
C ALA A 157 14.00 -8.16 7.19
N ILE A 158 14.87 -7.24 6.76
CA ILE A 158 15.85 -7.47 5.69
C ILE A 158 16.76 -8.65 6.05
N GLN A 159 17.34 -8.64 7.25
CA GLN A 159 18.22 -9.71 7.71
C GLN A 159 17.51 -11.08 7.72
N ALA A 160 16.29 -11.14 8.23
CA ALA A 160 15.53 -12.40 8.31
C ALA A 160 15.20 -12.96 6.92
N TYR A 161 14.77 -12.13 5.96
CA TYR A 161 14.58 -12.61 4.58
C TYR A 161 15.89 -13.02 3.91
N SER A 162 16.98 -12.30 4.16
CA SER A 162 18.31 -12.68 3.64
C SER A 162 18.75 -14.04 4.17
N ASN A 163 18.56 -14.31 5.47
CA ASN A 163 18.84 -15.63 6.05
C ASN A 163 17.97 -16.71 5.41
N ALA A 164 16.67 -16.46 5.21
CA ALA A 164 15.78 -17.40 4.52
C ALA A 164 16.29 -17.72 3.10
N LEU A 165 16.76 -16.72 2.34
CA LEU A 165 17.29 -16.92 0.99
C LEU A 165 18.60 -17.73 0.96
N GLN A 166 19.43 -17.67 2.01
CA GLN A 166 20.65 -18.47 2.11
C GLN A 166 20.37 -19.98 2.22
N LEU A 167 19.18 -20.37 2.69
CA LEU A 167 18.75 -21.77 2.83
C LEU A 167 18.29 -22.43 1.52
N LYS A 168 18.49 -21.76 0.38
CA LYS A 168 18.17 -22.25 -0.98
C LYS A 168 16.71 -22.76 -1.10
N PRO A 169 15.72 -21.88 -0.90
CA PRO A 169 14.31 -22.25 -0.98
C PRO A 169 13.90 -22.80 -2.34
N HIS A 170 12.83 -23.60 -2.35
CA HIS A 170 12.16 -24.01 -3.57
C HIS A 170 11.61 -22.80 -4.34
N HIS A 171 11.32 -22.99 -5.63
CA HIS A 171 11.00 -21.91 -6.57
C HIS A 171 9.94 -20.90 -6.04
N LYS A 172 8.79 -21.38 -5.54
CA LYS A 172 7.71 -20.51 -5.06
C LYS A 172 8.14 -19.69 -3.83
N ASP A 173 8.84 -20.32 -2.91
CA ASP A 173 9.32 -19.69 -1.68
C ASP A 173 10.43 -18.67 -1.97
N LEU A 174 11.29 -18.96 -2.94
CA LEU A 174 12.29 -18.04 -3.46
C LEU A 174 11.63 -16.77 -4.01
N VAL A 175 10.64 -16.91 -4.90
CA VAL A 175 9.91 -15.78 -5.50
C VAL A 175 9.25 -14.92 -4.44
N ASN A 176 8.49 -15.52 -3.51
CA ASN A 176 7.80 -14.80 -2.45
C ASN A 176 8.76 -14.07 -1.50
N THR A 177 9.89 -14.70 -1.17
CA THR A 177 10.89 -14.11 -0.27
C THR A 177 11.64 -12.97 -0.93
N LEU A 178 12.07 -13.13 -2.19
CA LEU A 178 12.69 -12.05 -2.97
C LEU A 178 11.73 -10.86 -3.14
N TYR A 179 10.46 -11.12 -3.45
CA TYR A 179 9.46 -10.06 -3.57
C TYR A 179 9.26 -9.30 -2.25
N ASN A 180 9.11 -10.02 -1.13
CA ASN A 180 8.94 -9.40 0.18
C ASN A 180 10.18 -8.61 0.61
N LEU A 181 11.38 -9.13 0.36
CA LEU A 181 12.63 -8.43 0.60
C LEU A 181 12.70 -7.15 -0.25
N ALA A 182 12.41 -7.24 -1.55
CA ALA A 182 12.37 -6.09 -2.46
C ALA A 182 11.37 -5.02 -2.00
N TYR A 183 10.18 -5.45 -1.57
CA TYR A 183 9.16 -4.54 -1.05
C TYR A 183 9.62 -3.83 0.22
N THR A 184 10.26 -4.55 1.14
CA THR A 184 10.82 -3.99 2.37
C THR A 184 11.96 -3.01 2.05
N LEU A 185 12.89 -3.36 1.16
CA LEU A 185 13.99 -2.50 0.73
C LEU A 185 13.50 -1.22 0.03
N LYS A 186 12.51 -1.33 -0.86
CA LYS A 186 11.91 -0.18 -1.57
C LYS A 186 11.36 0.88 -0.61
N ASN A 187 10.84 0.45 0.54
CA ASN A 187 10.32 1.36 1.55
C ASN A 187 11.42 1.92 2.48
N THR A 188 12.69 1.76 2.10
CA THR A 188 13.88 2.35 2.76
C THR A 188 14.71 3.15 1.76
N ASP A 189 15.95 3.49 2.10
CA ASP A 189 16.87 4.20 1.19
C ASP A 189 17.62 3.24 0.25
N HIS A 190 17.36 1.93 0.34
CA HIS A 190 18.02 0.86 -0.46
C HIS A 190 17.26 0.55 -1.77
N ILE A 191 16.97 1.58 -2.56
CA ILE A 191 16.11 1.46 -3.76
C ILE A 191 16.74 0.58 -4.85
N ASP A 192 18.05 0.67 -5.07
CA ASP A 192 18.75 -0.13 -6.10
C ASP A 192 18.82 -1.62 -5.75
N GLU A 193 18.97 -1.94 -4.45
CA GLU A 193 18.88 -3.32 -3.96
C GLU A 193 17.47 -3.89 -4.12
N ALA A 194 16.45 -3.06 -3.92
CA ALA A 194 15.06 -3.44 -4.19
C ALA A 194 14.85 -3.80 -5.67
N ILE A 195 15.35 -2.97 -6.60
CA ILE A 195 15.30 -3.25 -8.04
C ILE A 195 15.98 -4.59 -8.34
N THR A 196 17.18 -4.82 -7.79
CA THR A 196 17.93 -6.07 -7.98
C THR A 196 17.13 -7.29 -7.51
N CYS A 197 16.44 -7.20 -6.38
CA CYS A 197 15.60 -8.27 -5.87
C CYS A 197 14.36 -8.51 -6.76
N TYR A 198 13.67 -7.45 -7.21
CA TYR A 198 12.56 -7.59 -8.15
C TYR A 198 13.00 -8.17 -9.50
N GLN A 199 14.18 -7.80 -10.00
CA GLN A 199 14.72 -8.39 -11.23
C GLN A 199 14.98 -9.90 -11.07
N LYS A 200 15.43 -10.35 -9.89
CA LYS A 200 15.53 -11.80 -9.59
C LYS A 200 14.15 -12.48 -9.58
N VAL A 201 13.11 -11.82 -9.07
CA VAL A 201 11.72 -12.30 -9.20
C VAL A 201 11.34 -12.44 -10.67
N LEU A 202 11.57 -11.43 -11.49
CA LEU A 202 11.22 -11.44 -12.92
C LEU A 202 12.02 -12.45 -13.75
N LYS A 203 13.25 -12.80 -13.34
CA LYS A 203 14.01 -13.92 -13.94
C LYS A 203 13.31 -15.27 -13.72
N CYS A 204 12.64 -15.45 -12.59
CA CYS A 204 11.88 -16.66 -12.27
C CYS A 204 10.47 -16.62 -12.88
N GLU A 205 9.81 -15.46 -12.77
CA GLU A 205 8.44 -15.24 -13.23
C GLU A 205 8.34 -13.95 -14.06
N PRO A 206 8.63 -13.99 -15.37
CA PRO A 206 8.67 -12.81 -16.24
C PRO A 206 7.33 -12.06 -16.40
N GLN A 207 6.23 -12.62 -15.92
CA GLN A 207 4.90 -12.00 -15.96
C GLN A 207 4.41 -11.53 -14.59
N HIS A 208 5.30 -11.48 -13.58
CA HIS A 208 4.94 -11.09 -12.22
C HIS A 208 4.66 -9.58 -12.12
N ALA A 209 3.41 -9.19 -12.37
CA ALA A 209 2.96 -7.79 -12.46
C ALA A 209 3.35 -6.93 -11.26
N HIS A 210 3.27 -7.44 -10.03
CA HIS A 210 3.64 -6.67 -8.84
C HIS A 210 5.15 -6.38 -8.76
N ALA A 211 6.00 -7.22 -9.36
CA ALA A 211 7.45 -7.00 -9.37
C ALA A 211 7.81 -5.91 -10.40
N HIS A 212 7.18 -5.94 -11.58
CA HIS A 212 7.26 -4.84 -12.55
C HIS A 212 6.81 -3.52 -11.93
N LEU A 213 5.66 -3.49 -11.23
CA LEU A 213 5.21 -2.29 -10.53
C LEU A 213 6.17 -1.83 -9.43
N GLY A 214 6.80 -2.77 -8.72
CA GLY A 214 7.85 -2.48 -7.75
C GLY A 214 9.04 -1.76 -8.39
N ILE A 215 9.54 -2.27 -9.53
CA ILE A 215 10.62 -1.65 -10.30
C ILE A 215 10.18 -0.29 -10.85
N ALA A 216 8.98 -0.19 -11.40
CA ALA A 216 8.40 1.06 -11.88
C ALA A 216 8.49 2.16 -10.81
N GLN A 217 7.99 1.87 -9.61
CA GLN A 217 8.03 2.82 -8.50
C GLN A 217 9.46 3.18 -8.08
N CYS A 218 10.39 2.22 -8.08
CA CYS A 218 11.80 2.48 -7.81
C CYS A 218 12.44 3.40 -8.85
N TYR A 219 12.16 3.20 -10.14
CA TYR A 219 12.67 4.09 -11.20
C TYR A 219 12.02 5.47 -11.15
N LEU A 220 10.70 5.54 -10.93
CA LEU A 220 9.96 6.79 -10.84
C LEU A 220 10.46 7.65 -9.67
N ILE A 221 10.68 7.08 -8.48
CA ILE A 221 11.15 7.84 -7.30
C ILE A 221 12.60 8.33 -7.46
N GLN A 222 13.41 7.62 -8.26
CA GLN A 222 14.75 8.02 -8.67
C GLN A 222 14.77 9.06 -9.81
N GLY A 223 13.60 9.44 -10.36
CA GLY A 223 13.50 10.36 -11.49
C GLY A 223 13.81 9.74 -12.85
N LYS A 224 14.02 8.41 -12.93
CA LYS A 224 14.19 7.66 -14.20
C LYS A 224 12.82 7.41 -14.85
N LEU A 225 12.11 8.49 -15.18
CA LEU A 225 10.69 8.45 -15.51
C LEU A 225 10.34 7.56 -16.70
N ASN A 226 11.12 7.61 -17.79
CA ASN A 226 10.86 6.81 -18.98
C ASN A 226 10.83 5.29 -18.67
N LYS A 227 11.90 4.77 -18.03
CA LYS A 227 11.95 3.38 -17.56
C LYS A 227 10.86 3.07 -16.54
N GLY A 228 10.59 4.02 -15.66
CA GLY A 228 9.55 3.89 -14.65
C GLY A 228 8.17 3.67 -15.27
N PHE A 229 7.79 4.49 -16.25
CA PHE A 229 6.50 4.38 -16.92
C PHE A 229 6.41 3.20 -17.88
N GLU A 230 7.51 2.75 -18.48
CA GLU A 230 7.55 1.49 -19.24
C GLU A 230 7.16 0.29 -18.35
N GLU A 231 7.80 0.16 -17.19
CA GLU A 231 7.48 -0.89 -16.21
C GLU A 231 6.08 -0.72 -15.61
N PHE A 232 5.57 0.51 -15.56
CA PHE A 232 4.24 0.84 -15.05
C PHE A 232 3.10 0.34 -15.96
N GLU A 233 3.38 0.02 -17.22
CA GLU A 233 2.40 -0.58 -18.14
C GLU A 233 2.00 -2.01 -17.74
N TRP A 234 2.68 -2.60 -16.74
CA TRP A 234 2.30 -3.88 -16.13
C TRP A 234 1.23 -3.74 -15.04
N ARG A 235 0.74 -2.53 -14.76
CA ARG A 235 -0.24 -2.28 -13.68
C ARG A 235 -1.58 -2.99 -13.86
N ALA A 236 -1.97 -3.31 -15.10
CA ALA A 236 -3.24 -3.95 -15.39
C ALA A 236 -3.16 -4.82 -16.67
N PRO A 237 -3.71 -6.05 -16.68
CA PRO A 237 -3.72 -6.91 -17.86
C PRO A 237 -4.41 -6.28 -19.08
N GLU A 238 -5.45 -5.49 -18.87
CA GLU A 238 -6.21 -4.77 -19.90
C GLU A 238 -5.36 -3.77 -20.68
N ILE A 239 -4.25 -3.29 -20.12
CA ILE A 239 -3.33 -2.39 -20.82
C ILE A 239 -2.72 -3.08 -22.04
N LYS A 240 -2.47 -4.39 -21.96
CA LYS A 240 -1.99 -5.19 -23.10
C LYS A 240 -2.93 -5.11 -24.30
N LYS A 241 -4.23 -4.86 -24.09
CA LYS A 241 -5.22 -4.70 -25.17
C LYS A 241 -5.08 -3.37 -25.92
N PHE A 242 -4.46 -2.37 -25.30
CA PHE A 242 -4.19 -1.06 -25.91
C PHE A 242 -2.80 -0.97 -26.57
N LYS A 243 -1.95 -2.01 -26.43
CA LYS A 243 -0.58 -2.07 -26.97
C LYS A 243 -0.50 -2.22 -28.50
N HIS A 244 -1.62 -2.29 -29.22
CA HIS A 244 -1.64 -2.50 -30.67
C HIS A 244 -1.60 -1.23 -31.52
N TYR A 245 -1.55 -0.04 -30.89
CA TYR A 245 -1.41 1.21 -31.60
C TYR A 245 0.04 1.68 -31.56
N ASP A 246 0.68 1.87 -32.71
CA ASP A 246 2.03 2.42 -32.80
C ASP A 246 2.00 3.93 -32.55
N TRP A 247 1.90 4.32 -31.28
CA TRP A 247 1.82 5.72 -30.86
C TRP A 247 3.03 6.55 -31.30
N LYS A 248 4.19 5.91 -31.51
CA LYS A 248 5.41 6.62 -31.89
C LYS A 248 5.34 7.15 -33.32
N ASN A 249 4.68 6.41 -34.22
CA ASN A 249 4.55 6.75 -35.64
C ASN A 249 3.12 7.14 -36.04
N ALA A 250 2.21 7.23 -35.07
CA ALA A 250 0.81 7.50 -35.32
C ALA A 250 0.54 8.94 -35.75
N ASP A 251 -0.16 9.11 -36.87
CA ASP A 251 -0.81 10.38 -37.19
C ASP A 251 -2.15 10.48 -36.44
N LEU A 252 -2.23 11.40 -35.49
CA LEU A 252 -3.44 11.65 -34.72
C LEU A 252 -4.36 12.71 -35.34
N THR A 253 -3.98 13.29 -36.49
CA THR A 253 -4.74 14.36 -37.16
C THR A 253 -6.16 13.89 -37.47
N GLY A 254 -7.16 14.60 -36.92
CA GLY A 254 -8.58 14.29 -37.11
C GLY A 254 -9.08 13.03 -36.40
N LYS A 255 -8.22 12.28 -35.71
CA LYS A 255 -8.60 11.09 -34.94
C LYS A 255 -9.34 11.47 -33.67
N THR A 256 -10.29 10.63 -33.27
CA THR A 256 -11.01 10.73 -31.99
C THR A 256 -10.44 9.72 -30.99
N ILE A 257 -9.89 10.22 -29.89
CA ILE A 257 -9.21 9.42 -28.88
C ILE A 257 -10.04 9.41 -27.59
N LEU A 258 -10.46 8.21 -27.17
CA LEU A 258 -11.08 7.98 -25.88
C LEU A 258 -9.99 7.76 -24.81
N VAL A 259 -9.77 8.76 -23.97
CA VAL A 259 -8.87 8.66 -22.82
C VAL A 259 -9.67 8.26 -21.58
N ARG A 260 -9.22 7.24 -20.86
CA ARG A 260 -9.92 6.68 -19.71
C ARG A 260 -9.19 6.98 -18.42
N CYS A 261 -9.84 7.71 -17.50
CA CYS A 261 -9.31 7.90 -16.18
C CYS A 261 -9.26 6.59 -15.39
N GLU A 262 -8.15 6.39 -14.68
CA GLU A 262 -7.90 5.24 -13.83
C GLU A 262 -7.57 5.72 -12.40
N TRP A 263 -7.75 4.83 -11.43
CA TRP A 263 -7.37 5.03 -10.03
C TRP A 263 -8.06 6.25 -9.37
N GLY A 264 -7.32 7.07 -8.63
CA GLY A 264 -7.87 8.11 -7.76
C GLY A 264 -8.07 9.46 -8.45
N PHE A 265 -8.73 10.38 -7.74
CA PHE A 265 -8.97 11.73 -8.26
C PHE A 265 -7.67 12.53 -8.45
N GLY A 266 -6.69 12.36 -7.57
CA GLY A 266 -5.37 12.99 -7.72
C GLY A 266 -4.66 12.56 -9.00
N ASP A 267 -4.75 11.27 -9.35
CA ASP A 267 -4.21 10.72 -10.60
C ASP A 267 -4.86 11.37 -11.83
N CYS A 268 -6.20 11.45 -11.81
CA CYS A 268 -6.96 12.08 -12.89
C CYS A 268 -6.54 13.53 -13.08
N ILE A 269 -6.51 14.30 -11.98
CA ILE A 269 -6.11 15.71 -11.97
C ILE A 269 -4.69 15.87 -12.48
N GLN A 270 -3.73 15.10 -11.97
CA GLN A 270 -2.34 15.25 -12.37
C GLN A 270 -2.11 14.91 -13.85
N PHE A 271 -2.64 13.80 -14.35
CA PHE A 271 -2.26 13.28 -15.66
C PHE A 271 -3.07 13.85 -16.82
N ILE A 272 -4.17 14.58 -16.56
CA ILE A 272 -4.92 15.25 -17.63
C ILE A 272 -4.07 16.24 -18.43
N ARG A 273 -2.98 16.74 -17.86
CA ARG A 273 -2.02 17.62 -18.53
C ARG A 273 -1.53 17.08 -19.89
N TYR A 274 -1.49 15.75 -20.05
CA TYR A 274 -1.05 15.11 -21.28
C TYR A 274 -2.09 15.22 -22.42
N LEU A 275 -3.35 15.55 -22.11
CA LEU A 275 -4.36 15.79 -23.15
C LEU A 275 -3.98 16.97 -24.05
N LYS A 276 -3.26 17.97 -23.52
CA LYS A 276 -2.70 19.06 -24.33
C LYS A 276 -1.83 18.54 -25.46
N LEU A 277 -0.96 17.57 -25.17
CA LEU A 277 -0.06 16.98 -26.17
C LEU A 277 -0.83 16.22 -27.26
N ILE A 278 -1.90 15.52 -26.88
CA ILE A 278 -2.81 14.86 -27.83
C ILE A 278 -3.50 15.90 -28.73
N LYS A 279 -4.06 16.97 -28.14
CA LYS A 279 -4.74 18.03 -28.90
C LYS A 279 -3.81 18.76 -29.86
N ASN A 280 -2.56 19.00 -29.46
CA ASN A 280 -1.56 19.64 -30.30
C ASN A 280 -1.20 18.81 -31.56
N GLN A 281 -1.50 17.51 -31.56
CA GLN A 281 -1.36 16.64 -32.74
C GLN A 281 -2.63 16.59 -33.61
N GLY A 282 -3.60 17.49 -33.39
CA GLY A 282 -4.80 17.60 -34.23
C GLY A 282 -5.92 16.61 -33.91
N ALA A 283 -5.84 15.90 -32.78
CA ALA A 283 -6.85 14.94 -32.36
C ALA A 283 -8.05 15.61 -31.66
N ARG A 284 -9.17 14.87 -31.64
CA ARG A 284 -10.31 15.09 -30.76
C ARG A 284 -10.20 14.18 -29.54
N VAL A 285 -10.44 14.71 -28.36
CA VAL A 285 -10.32 14.00 -27.09
C VAL A 285 -11.70 13.80 -26.47
N ILE A 286 -12.07 12.54 -26.28
CA ILE A 286 -13.17 12.12 -25.41
C ILE A 286 -12.56 11.65 -24.11
N LEU A 287 -12.93 12.25 -22.99
CA LEU A 287 -12.43 11.86 -21.68
C LEU A 287 -13.52 11.11 -20.89
N GLN A 288 -13.20 9.90 -20.46
CA GLN A 288 -14.04 9.16 -19.52
C GLN A 288 -13.63 9.45 -18.08
N LEU A 289 -14.56 9.95 -17.27
CA LEU A 289 -14.35 10.39 -15.89
C LEU A 289 -15.33 9.79 -14.89
N TYR A 290 -14.95 9.82 -13.62
CA TYR A 290 -15.87 9.60 -12.51
C TYR A 290 -16.79 10.81 -12.34
N LYS A 291 -18.07 10.56 -11.99
CA LYS A 291 -19.09 11.62 -11.80
C LYS A 291 -18.62 12.81 -10.95
N PRO A 292 -17.91 12.64 -9.80
CA PRO A 292 -17.49 13.76 -8.96
C PRO A 292 -16.52 14.77 -9.60
N LEU A 293 -15.92 14.41 -10.74
CA LEU A 293 -14.91 15.22 -11.43
C LEU A 293 -15.45 15.94 -12.67
N VAL A 294 -16.66 15.61 -13.14
CA VAL A 294 -17.19 16.08 -14.43
C VAL A 294 -17.18 17.59 -14.53
N ASP A 295 -17.74 18.29 -13.53
CA ASP A 295 -17.87 19.75 -13.56
C ASP A 295 -16.50 20.44 -13.55
N LEU A 296 -15.55 19.92 -12.77
CA LEU A 296 -14.18 20.44 -12.71
C LEU A 296 -13.47 20.41 -14.08
N PHE A 297 -13.67 19.34 -14.85
CA PHE A 297 -13.02 19.17 -16.15
C PHE A 297 -13.81 19.75 -17.31
N ALA A 298 -15.06 20.17 -17.10
CA ALA A 298 -15.89 20.78 -18.15
C ALA A 298 -15.26 22.05 -18.75
N LEU A 299 -14.42 22.75 -17.97
CA LEU A 299 -13.71 23.96 -18.39
C LEU A 299 -12.31 23.69 -18.95
N CYS A 300 -11.87 22.43 -19.04
CA CYS A 300 -10.54 22.10 -19.57
C CYS A 300 -10.55 22.21 -21.10
N PRO A 301 -9.71 23.08 -21.71
CA PRO A 301 -9.74 23.35 -23.15
C PRO A 301 -9.25 22.17 -24.00
N TYR A 302 -8.66 21.15 -23.37
CA TYR A 302 -8.09 20.00 -24.05
C TYR A 302 -9.05 18.81 -24.18
N ILE A 303 -10.32 19.01 -23.81
CA ILE A 303 -11.36 17.97 -23.82
C ILE A 303 -12.48 18.41 -24.75
N ASP A 304 -12.77 17.61 -25.77
CA ASP A 304 -13.89 17.89 -26.69
C ASP A 304 -15.21 17.30 -26.17
N LYS A 305 -15.16 16.21 -25.39
CA LYS A 305 -16.34 15.57 -24.80
C LYS A 305 -15.99 14.82 -23.52
N ILE A 306 -16.82 14.97 -22.48
CA ILE A 306 -16.74 14.16 -21.26
C ILE A 306 -17.80 13.06 -21.32
N VAL A 307 -17.44 11.84 -20.92
CA VAL A 307 -18.36 10.72 -20.72
C VAL A 307 -18.18 10.15 -19.32
N GLN A 308 -19.28 9.75 -18.69
CA GLN A 308 -19.24 9.18 -17.34
C GLN A 308 -18.90 7.69 -17.39
N SER A 309 -18.16 7.19 -16.40
CA SER A 309 -17.91 5.76 -16.22
C SER A 309 -19.20 4.95 -16.23
N GLY A 310 -19.23 3.83 -16.95
CA GLY A 310 -20.38 2.91 -17.00
C GLY A 310 -21.40 3.20 -18.11
N HIS A 311 -21.21 4.25 -18.91
CA HIS A 311 -22.02 4.54 -20.09
C HIS A 311 -21.40 3.99 -21.38
N ILE A 312 -22.23 3.84 -22.41
CA ILE A 312 -21.78 3.47 -23.77
C ILE A 312 -20.84 4.55 -24.29
N PHE A 313 -19.68 4.12 -24.78
CA PHE A 313 -18.70 5.04 -25.34
C PHE A 313 -19.15 5.54 -26.72
N PRO A 314 -19.05 6.85 -27.01
CA PRO A 314 -19.22 7.37 -28.35
C PRO A 314 -18.23 6.71 -29.32
N LYS A 315 -18.54 6.77 -30.62
CA LYS A 315 -17.60 6.33 -31.65
C LYS A 315 -16.25 7.05 -31.48
N HIS A 316 -15.18 6.27 -31.47
CA HIS A 316 -13.81 6.73 -31.33
C HIS A 316 -12.89 5.83 -32.17
N ASP A 317 -11.73 6.33 -32.55
CA ASP A 317 -10.74 5.61 -33.35
C ASP A 317 -9.76 4.84 -32.44
N ILE A 318 -9.41 5.43 -31.30
CA ILE A 318 -8.37 4.91 -30.39
C ILE A 318 -8.89 5.01 -28.95
N GLN A 319 -8.61 4.00 -28.12
CA GLN A 319 -8.87 4.04 -26.68
C GLN A 319 -7.58 3.86 -25.91
N ILE A 320 -7.38 4.66 -24.86
CA ILE A 320 -6.17 4.63 -24.06
C ILE A 320 -6.42 4.94 -22.57
N PRO A 321 -5.74 4.26 -21.65
CA PRO A 321 -5.72 4.66 -20.25
C PRO A 321 -4.90 5.92 -20.00
N LEU A 322 -5.42 6.85 -19.18
CA LEU A 322 -4.78 8.13 -18.87
C LEU A 322 -3.35 7.96 -18.34
N LEU A 323 -3.13 6.96 -17.49
CA LEU A 323 -1.84 6.68 -16.86
C LEU A 323 -0.79 6.07 -17.80
N SER A 324 -1.17 5.70 -19.03
CA SER A 324 -0.23 5.25 -20.07
C SER A 324 0.35 6.42 -20.89
N LEU A 325 -0.24 7.61 -20.82
CA LEU A 325 0.23 8.78 -21.60
C LEU A 325 1.68 9.17 -21.31
N PRO A 326 2.18 9.17 -20.05
CA PRO A 326 3.59 9.48 -19.79
C PRO A 326 4.56 8.51 -20.47
N HIS A 327 4.21 7.21 -20.56
CA HIS A 327 5.01 6.23 -21.28
C HIS A 327 5.04 6.55 -22.78
N ILE A 328 3.86 6.81 -23.37
CA ILE A 328 3.71 7.08 -24.80
C ILE A 328 4.45 8.34 -25.24
N PHE A 329 4.40 9.40 -24.44
CA PHE A 329 5.13 10.63 -24.71
C PHE A 329 6.61 10.56 -24.28
N GLY A 330 7.09 9.40 -23.82
CA GLY A 330 8.49 9.19 -23.44
C GLY A 330 8.96 10.15 -22.35
N THR A 331 8.08 10.46 -21.39
CA THR A 331 8.32 11.52 -20.39
C THR A 331 9.62 11.32 -19.63
N THR A 332 10.43 12.38 -19.59
CA THR A 332 11.59 12.58 -18.72
C THR A 332 11.31 13.75 -17.78
N LEU A 333 12.22 14.08 -16.88
CA LEU A 333 12.03 15.22 -15.97
C LEU A 333 11.96 16.56 -16.71
N GLU A 334 12.64 16.66 -17.82
CA GLU A 334 12.74 17.83 -18.68
C GLU A 334 11.51 17.99 -19.58
N THR A 335 10.80 16.90 -19.87
CA THR A 335 9.65 16.89 -20.80
C THR A 335 8.30 16.73 -20.11
N ILE A 336 8.24 16.76 -18.77
CA ILE A 336 6.97 16.84 -18.05
C ILE A 336 6.21 18.08 -18.54
N PRO A 337 4.92 17.97 -18.93
CA PRO A 337 4.10 19.14 -19.24
C PRO A 337 3.83 19.94 -17.95
N THR A 338 4.69 20.89 -17.61
CA THR A 338 4.65 21.64 -16.34
C THR A 338 3.83 22.93 -16.40
N GLU A 339 3.36 23.31 -17.59
CA GLU A 339 2.56 24.53 -17.79
C GLU A 339 1.24 24.45 -17.04
N VAL A 340 0.97 25.47 -16.23
CA VAL A 340 -0.24 25.62 -15.41
C VAL A 340 -0.81 27.04 -15.60
N PRO A 341 -2.13 27.24 -15.47
CA PRO A 341 -3.15 26.23 -15.19
C PRO A 341 -3.52 25.38 -16.41
N TYR A 342 -3.87 24.11 -16.17
CA TYR A 342 -4.55 23.24 -17.15
C TYR A 342 -5.93 22.75 -16.67
N ILE A 343 -6.32 23.16 -15.45
CA ILE A 343 -7.67 23.05 -14.90
C ILE A 343 -8.11 24.46 -14.49
N PHE A 344 -9.40 24.76 -14.67
CA PHE A 344 -9.94 26.09 -14.46
C PHE A 344 -11.15 26.03 -13.52
N ALA A 345 -11.25 26.99 -12.61
CA ALA A 345 -12.43 27.20 -11.80
C ALA A 345 -13.42 28.13 -12.51
N ASP A 346 -14.70 27.97 -12.22
CA ASP A 346 -15.74 28.86 -12.76
C ASP A 346 -15.55 30.31 -12.27
N ARG A 347 -15.61 31.27 -13.19
CA ARG A 347 -15.36 32.69 -12.89
C ARG A 347 -16.40 33.31 -11.96
N GLN A 348 -17.65 32.90 -12.07
CA GLN A 348 -18.73 33.41 -11.22
C GLN A 348 -18.55 32.88 -9.79
N LEU A 349 -18.18 31.61 -9.64
CA LEU A 349 -17.89 31.02 -8.33
C LEU A 349 -16.65 31.65 -7.68
N ILE A 350 -15.61 31.98 -8.45
CA ILE A 350 -14.45 32.73 -7.91
C ILE A 350 -14.93 34.05 -7.29
N GLY A 351 -15.73 34.83 -8.01
CA GLY A 351 -16.26 36.11 -7.51
C GLY A 351 -17.27 35.95 -6.36
N HIS A 352 -18.03 34.85 -6.34
CA HIS A 352 -18.92 34.50 -5.23
C HIS A 352 -18.13 34.28 -3.93
N TRP A 353 -17.10 33.43 -3.98
CA TRP A 353 -16.28 33.09 -2.82
C TRP A 353 -15.37 34.24 -2.39
N GLN A 354 -14.89 35.07 -3.31
CA GLN A 354 -14.11 36.26 -2.99
C GLN A 354 -14.82 37.17 -1.98
N LYS A 355 -16.13 37.36 -2.13
CA LYS A 355 -16.95 38.21 -1.23
C LYS A 355 -17.08 37.65 0.18
N LYS A 356 -16.85 36.35 0.35
CA LYS A 356 -16.92 35.64 1.64
C LYS A 356 -15.56 35.57 2.36
N LEU A 357 -14.48 36.00 1.71
CA LEU A 357 -13.11 35.90 2.25
C LEU A 357 -12.56 37.29 2.65
N PRO A 358 -12.14 37.50 3.91
CA PRO A 358 -11.51 38.74 4.36
C PRO A 358 -10.20 39.03 3.62
N THR A 359 -9.93 40.30 3.32
CA THR A 359 -8.77 40.73 2.50
C THR A 359 -7.56 41.26 3.29
N LYS A 360 -7.66 41.35 4.62
CA LYS A 360 -6.63 41.98 5.48
C LYS A 360 -5.60 41.01 6.07
N LYS A 361 -5.77 39.71 5.87
CA LYS A 361 -4.91 38.65 6.39
C LYS A 361 -4.48 37.74 5.24
N ILE A 362 -3.38 37.03 5.44
CA ILE A 362 -2.95 35.93 4.55
C ILE A 362 -3.92 34.77 4.76
N ASN A 363 -4.69 34.45 3.73
CA ASN A 363 -5.69 33.40 3.73
C ASN A 363 -5.06 32.07 3.31
N ILE A 364 -4.98 31.11 4.24
CA ILE A 364 -4.34 29.81 4.01
C ILE A 364 -5.39 28.69 4.06
N GLY A 365 -5.49 27.92 2.99
CA GLY A 365 -6.33 26.73 2.94
C GLY A 365 -5.58 25.49 3.45
N ILE A 366 -6.17 24.72 4.38
CA ILE A 366 -5.58 23.50 4.93
C ILE A 366 -6.38 22.24 4.62
N CYS A 367 -5.67 21.13 4.39
CA CYS A 367 -6.26 19.79 4.30
C CYS A 367 -5.27 18.75 4.86
N TRP A 368 -5.69 18.05 5.91
CA TRP A 368 -4.83 17.26 6.81
C TRP A 368 -5.08 15.74 6.76
N CYS A 369 -6.21 15.32 6.18
CA CYS A 369 -6.59 13.91 6.14
C CYS A 369 -7.01 13.45 4.74
N GLY A 370 -6.44 12.34 4.27
CA GLY A 370 -6.85 11.65 3.05
C GLY A 370 -7.82 10.49 3.32
N SER A 371 -8.23 9.79 2.26
CA SER A 371 -9.07 8.58 2.35
C SER A 371 -8.31 7.31 2.75
N GLY A 372 -7.11 7.44 3.33
CA GLY A 372 -6.21 6.33 3.67
C GLY A 372 -6.52 5.69 5.02
N ASP A 373 -6.01 4.47 5.22
CA ASP A 373 -6.13 3.73 6.48
C ASP A 373 -5.39 4.44 7.61
N HIS A 374 -6.10 4.79 8.69
CA HIS A 374 -5.51 5.32 9.93
C HIS A 374 -4.58 4.31 10.63
N LYS A 375 -4.53 3.06 10.17
CA LYS A 375 -3.61 2.00 10.64
C LYS A 375 -2.34 1.88 9.79
N ALA A 376 -2.10 2.82 8.86
CA ALA A 376 -0.84 2.88 8.15
C ALA A 376 0.35 3.01 9.12
N LEU A 377 1.50 2.42 8.76
CA LEU A 377 2.72 2.56 9.54
C LEU A 377 3.11 4.04 9.66
N PRO A 378 3.68 4.51 10.79
CA PRO A 378 4.05 5.92 10.98
C PRO A 378 4.92 6.50 9.86
N SER A 379 5.75 5.68 9.22
CA SER A 379 6.62 6.08 8.10
C SER A 379 5.86 6.37 6.80
N LEU A 380 4.70 5.74 6.61
CA LEU A 380 3.84 5.86 5.42
C LEU A 380 2.58 6.70 5.70
N ASN A 381 2.27 6.92 6.98
CA ASN A 381 1.08 7.64 7.37
C ASN A 381 1.22 9.11 6.99
N LYS A 382 0.44 9.51 5.99
CA LYS A 382 0.37 10.89 5.50
C LYS A 382 -0.70 11.74 6.19
N ASN A 383 -1.54 11.15 7.03
CA ASN A 383 -2.57 11.90 7.76
C ASN A 383 -1.93 12.60 8.97
N ILE A 384 -2.31 13.86 9.16
CA ILE A 384 -1.85 14.72 10.26
C ILE A 384 -3.06 14.99 11.15
N GLN A 385 -2.88 14.97 12.47
CA GLN A 385 -3.95 15.37 13.39
C GLN A 385 -4.23 16.87 13.22
N LEU A 386 -5.49 17.27 13.19
CA LEU A 386 -5.86 18.68 12.99
C LEU A 386 -5.22 19.60 14.03
N ALA A 387 -5.13 19.15 15.28
CA ALA A 387 -4.52 19.91 16.38
C ALA A 387 -3.04 20.28 16.13
N THR A 388 -2.32 19.52 15.30
CA THR A 388 -0.92 19.83 14.94
C THR A 388 -0.80 21.17 14.17
N PHE A 389 -1.89 21.69 13.61
CA PHE A 389 -1.92 23.00 12.93
C PHE A 389 -2.19 24.18 13.87
N ASP A 390 -2.47 23.97 15.16
CA ASP A 390 -2.73 25.05 16.12
C ASP A 390 -1.64 26.13 16.14
N PRO A 391 -0.32 25.80 16.16
CA PRO A 391 0.73 26.82 16.15
C PRO A 391 0.70 27.75 14.92
N LEU A 392 0.22 27.25 13.76
CA LEU A 392 0.06 28.05 12.55
C LEU A 392 -1.09 29.07 12.70
N ALA A 393 -2.16 28.69 13.40
CA ALA A 393 -3.32 29.55 13.65
C ALA A 393 -3.02 30.70 14.62
N GLN A 394 -1.94 30.60 15.42
CA GLN A 394 -1.52 31.64 16.36
C GLN A 394 -0.75 32.79 15.70
N LEU A 395 -0.37 32.67 14.42
CA LEU A 395 0.29 33.75 13.69
C LEU A 395 -0.68 34.91 13.39
N GLN A 396 -0.33 36.12 13.85
CA GLN A 396 -1.25 37.27 13.89
C GLN A 396 -1.85 37.65 12.53
N ASN A 397 -1.07 37.52 11.45
CA ASN A 397 -1.44 37.94 10.09
C ASN A 397 -2.05 36.82 9.23
N ILE A 398 -2.33 35.65 9.81
CA ILE A 398 -2.84 34.48 9.07
C ILE A 398 -4.29 34.19 9.46
N GLN A 399 -5.03 33.64 8.49
CA GLN A 399 -6.34 33.08 8.68
C GLN A 399 -6.43 31.72 7.97
N LEU A 400 -6.88 30.69 8.70
CA LEU A 400 -7.00 29.33 8.18
C LEU A 400 -8.42 29.02 7.67
N TYR A 401 -8.49 28.29 6.56
CA TYR A 401 -9.72 27.78 5.94
C TYR A 401 -9.62 26.28 5.73
N SER A 402 -10.67 25.53 6.09
CA SER A 402 -10.74 24.09 5.87
C SER A 402 -11.07 23.79 4.41
N LEU A 403 -10.14 23.16 3.71
CA LEU A 403 -10.38 22.50 2.41
C LEU A 403 -10.62 20.98 2.57
N GLN A 404 -10.75 20.52 3.81
CA GLN A 404 -10.97 19.12 4.14
C GLN A 404 -12.30 18.62 3.56
N LYS A 405 -12.34 17.35 3.13
CA LYS A 405 -13.51 16.78 2.43
C LYS A 405 -14.41 15.86 3.21
N ILE A 406 -14.06 14.58 3.39
CA ILE A 406 -14.95 13.60 4.03
C ILE A 406 -14.24 12.99 5.24
N HIS A 407 -13.02 12.51 5.02
CA HIS A 407 -12.19 11.94 6.06
C HIS A 407 -11.64 13.06 6.97
N GLY A 408 -11.48 12.80 8.27
CA GLY A 408 -11.00 13.80 9.24
C GLY A 408 -12.04 14.78 9.79
N TYR A 409 -13.29 14.78 9.29
CA TYR A 409 -14.33 15.73 9.76
C TYR A 409 -14.65 15.62 11.25
N LYS A 410 -14.50 14.44 11.85
CA LYS A 410 -14.71 14.25 13.29
C LYS A 410 -13.75 15.11 14.13
N GLU A 411 -12.58 15.44 13.61
CA GLU A 411 -11.60 16.27 14.32
C GLU A 411 -12.03 17.74 14.42
N LEU A 412 -12.90 18.21 13.51
CA LEU A 412 -13.46 19.57 13.56
C LEU A 412 -14.26 19.83 14.84
N GLN A 413 -14.88 18.80 15.41
CA GLN A 413 -15.64 18.91 16.67
C GLN A 413 -14.75 19.26 17.86
N ASN A 414 -13.45 18.93 17.78
CA ASN A 414 -12.47 19.15 18.84
C ASN A 414 -11.43 20.21 18.44
N CYS A 415 -11.70 21.00 17.40
CA CYS A 415 -10.77 22.05 16.95
C CYS A 415 -10.75 23.20 17.96
N THR A 416 -9.57 23.50 18.51
CA THR A 416 -9.39 24.53 19.56
C THR A 416 -8.94 25.89 19.03
N PHE A 417 -8.64 25.98 17.74
CA PHE A 417 -8.22 27.22 17.08
C PHE A 417 -9.23 27.68 16.04
N ASN A 418 -9.13 28.96 15.64
CA ASN A 418 -10.02 29.55 14.65
C ASN A 418 -9.73 29.01 13.25
N LEU A 419 -10.60 28.11 12.77
CA LEU A 419 -10.58 27.53 11.44
C LEU A 419 -11.91 27.84 10.75
N HIS A 420 -11.87 28.56 9.62
CA HIS A 420 -13.08 28.79 8.84
C HIS A 420 -13.52 27.50 8.16
N ILE A 421 -14.78 27.14 8.35
CA ILE A 421 -15.43 26.00 7.72
C ILE A 421 -16.52 26.56 6.81
N PHE A 422 -16.55 26.10 5.57
CA PHE A 422 -17.58 26.49 4.62
C PHE A 422 -18.92 25.83 4.97
N ASP A 423 -20.01 26.47 4.57
CA ASP A 423 -21.35 25.95 4.80
C ASP A 423 -21.62 24.64 4.04
N GLU A 424 -22.78 24.03 4.30
CA GLU A 424 -23.22 22.75 3.74
C GLU A 424 -23.44 22.74 2.22
N THR A 425 -23.36 23.90 1.55
CA THR A 425 -23.45 24.01 0.08
C THR A 425 -22.09 23.79 -0.60
N PHE A 426 -20.99 23.83 0.16
CA PHE A 426 -19.62 23.67 -0.34
C PHE A 426 -19.40 22.36 -1.11
N ASP A 427 -19.14 22.45 -2.42
CA ASP A 427 -18.90 21.31 -3.32
C ASP A 427 -20.02 20.26 -3.34
N ARG A 428 -21.26 20.73 -3.09
CA ARG A 428 -22.47 19.93 -3.20
C ARG A 428 -23.11 20.10 -4.59
N ASP A 429 -23.38 21.34 -4.98
CA ASP A 429 -24.24 21.64 -6.13
C ASP A 429 -23.46 21.72 -7.46
N ASN A 430 -22.17 22.09 -7.41
CA ASN A 430 -21.30 22.28 -8.57
C ASN A 430 -20.29 21.13 -8.77
N GLY A 431 -20.63 19.94 -8.26
CA GLY A 431 -19.71 18.82 -8.18
C GLY A 431 -18.69 18.95 -7.04
N ARG A 432 -17.81 17.95 -6.89
CA ARG A 432 -17.03 17.75 -5.65
C ARG A 432 -15.83 18.70 -5.47
N PHE A 433 -15.40 19.39 -6.51
CA PHE A 433 -14.16 20.18 -6.50
C PHE A 433 -14.28 21.58 -7.11
N MET A 434 -15.43 21.95 -7.69
CA MET A 434 -15.54 23.25 -8.37
C MET A 434 -15.50 24.41 -7.37
N ASP A 435 -16.20 24.31 -6.24
CA ASP A 435 -16.13 25.32 -5.19
C ASP A 435 -14.74 25.31 -4.55
N THR A 436 -14.14 24.14 -4.31
CA THR A 436 -12.74 24.06 -3.84
C THR A 436 -11.81 24.82 -4.78
N ALA A 437 -11.93 24.61 -6.09
CA ALA A 437 -11.08 25.27 -7.07
C ALA A 437 -11.31 26.79 -7.07
N ALA A 438 -12.55 27.24 -6.97
CA ALA A 438 -12.90 28.66 -6.91
C ALA A 438 -12.38 29.33 -5.63
N ILE A 439 -12.48 28.66 -4.48
CA ILE A 439 -11.94 29.12 -3.20
C ILE A 439 -10.41 29.20 -3.29
N MET A 440 -9.74 28.16 -3.80
CA MET A 440 -8.27 28.15 -3.96
C MET A 440 -7.76 29.35 -4.77
N LYS A 441 -8.52 29.83 -5.76
CA LYS A 441 -8.15 31.04 -6.54
C LYS A 441 -8.20 32.34 -5.75
N ASN A 442 -8.85 32.35 -4.59
CA ASN A 442 -8.96 33.48 -3.67
C ASN A 442 -8.09 33.33 -2.41
N LEU A 443 -7.41 32.20 -2.24
CA LEU A 443 -6.48 31.96 -1.14
C LEU A 443 -5.05 32.34 -1.55
N ASP A 444 -4.25 32.80 -0.60
CA ASP A 444 -2.85 33.18 -0.83
C ASP A 444 -1.93 31.96 -0.88
N LEU A 445 -2.27 30.92 -0.11
CA LEU A 445 -1.49 29.69 -0.02
C LEU A 445 -2.36 28.50 0.35
N ILE A 446 -2.05 27.34 -0.22
CA ILE A 446 -2.62 26.05 0.20
C ILE A 446 -1.55 25.25 0.95
N ILE A 447 -1.85 24.77 2.15
CA ILE A 447 -0.98 23.87 2.93
C ILE A 447 -1.70 22.54 3.09
N THR A 448 -1.19 21.48 2.48
CA THR A 448 -1.92 20.20 2.45
C THR A 448 -1.00 19.01 2.49
N ILE A 449 -1.53 17.83 2.81
CA ILE A 449 -0.85 16.55 2.63
C ILE A 449 -1.02 16.01 1.21
N ASP A 450 -0.29 14.95 0.87
CA ASP A 450 -0.35 14.25 -0.42
C ASP A 450 -1.76 13.66 -0.72
N THR A 451 -2.63 14.47 -1.31
CA THR A 451 -4.03 14.19 -1.65
C THR A 451 -4.43 14.86 -2.96
N SER A 452 -5.68 14.64 -3.41
CA SER A 452 -6.23 15.36 -4.57
C SER A 452 -6.22 16.88 -4.42
N ILE A 453 -6.20 17.42 -3.19
CA ILE A 453 -6.09 18.87 -2.92
C ILE A 453 -4.72 19.40 -3.37
N ALA A 454 -3.64 18.66 -3.12
CA ALA A 454 -2.30 19.03 -3.59
C ALA A 454 -2.24 19.12 -5.11
N HIS A 455 -2.79 18.10 -5.79
CA HIS A 455 -2.82 18.04 -7.24
C HIS A 455 -3.72 19.12 -7.85
N LEU A 456 -4.87 19.41 -7.23
CA LEU A 456 -5.80 20.45 -7.69
C LEU A 456 -5.17 21.84 -7.58
N ALA A 457 -4.58 22.17 -6.44
CA ALA A 457 -3.89 23.44 -6.24
C ALA A 457 -2.75 23.63 -7.25
N GLY A 458 -1.93 22.59 -7.44
CA GLY A 458 -0.88 22.59 -8.44
C GLY A 458 -1.41 22.75 -9.88
N ALA A 459 -2.52 22.08 -10.23
CA ALA A 459 -3.12 22.16 -11.57
C ALA A 459 -3.78 23.52 -11.87
N LEU A 460 -4.26 24.21 -10.83
CA LEU A 460 -4.79 25.59 -10.90
C LEU A 460 -3.69 26.66 -10.94
N GLY A 461 -2.43 26.26 -10.75
CA GLY A 461 -1.29 27.18 -10.69
C GLY A 461 -1.36 28.14 -9.51
N VAL A 462 -1.95 27.73 -8.38
CA VAL A 462 -1.91 28.53 -7.14
C VAL A 462 -0.72 28.09 -6.26
N PRO A 463 -0.20 28.96 -5.37
CA PRO A 463 0.84 28.59 -4.42
C PRO A 463 0.40 27.44 -3.52
N VAL A 464 1.21 26.39 -3.41
CA VAL A 464 0.89 25.21 -2.59
C VAL A 464 2.11 24.62 -1.93
N TRP A 465 2.00 24.33 -0.63
CA TRP A 465 2.98 23.61 0.16
C TRP A 465 2.43 22.24 0.53
N VAL A 466 3.18 21.19 0.23
CA VAL A 466 2.79 19.81 0.49
C VAL A 466 3.62 19.21 1.61
N LEU A 467 2.94 18.72 2.65
CA LEU A 467 3.52 17.98 3.76
C LEU A 467 3.57 16.50 3.42
N LEU A 468 4.77 15.95 3.44
CA LEU A 468 5.07 14.59 3.01
C LEU A 468 5.51 13.73 4.20
N PRO A 469 5.00 12.49 4.29
CA PRO A 469 5.47 11.55 5.30
C PRO A 469 6.93 11.19 5.05
N TYR A 470 7.55 10.53 6.02
CA TYR A 470 8.94 10.10 5.92
C TYR A 470 9.20 9.28 4.64
N LYS A 471 8.27 8.39 4.27
CA LYS A 471 8.26 7.67 2.99
C LYS A 471 7.09 8.14 2.13
N ALA A 472 7.36 9.08 1.22
CA ALA A 472 6.35 9.63 0.33
C ALA A 472 6.21 8.86 -0.98
N ASP A 473 5.12 9.13 -1.69
CA ASP A 473 4.87 8.64 -3.03
C ASP A 473 5.96 9.09 -4.02
N TRP A 474 6.21 8.26 -5.04
CA TRP A 474 7.26 8.46 -6.03
C TRP A 474 7.15 9.80 -6.78
N ARG A 475 5.94 10.38 -6.88
CA ARG A 475 5.69 11.67 -7.55
C ARG A 475 6.50 12.81 -6.94
N TRP A 476 6.85 12.69 -5.67
CA TRP A 476 7.53 13.72 -4.89
C TRP A 476 9.05 13.53 -4.81
N MET A 477 9.58 12.45 -5.41
CA MET A 477 10.99 12.05 -5.33
C MET A 477 11.52 11.91 -3.88
N LEU A 478 12.79 11.53 -3.72
CA LEU A 478 13.40 11.34 -2.40
C LEU A 478 13.75 12.67 -1.72
N ASN A 479 14.56 13.51 -2.38
CA ASN A 479 15.29 14.61 -1.72
C ASN A 479 15.02 15.99 -2.32
N LYS A 480 13.85 16.20 -2.94
CA LYS A 480 13.45 17.51 -3.47
C LYS A 480 12.58 18.29 -2.50
N THR A 481 12.79 19.60 -2.50
CA THR A 481 11.95 20.61 -1.84
C THR A 481 10.97 21.28 -2.81
N ASN A 482 11.06 20.98 -4.11
CA ASN A 482 10.14 21.42 -5.16
C ASN A 482 9.53 20.23 -5.90
N SER A 483 8.38 20.45 -6.54
CA SER A 483 7.74 19.43 -7.36
C SER A 483 8.25 19.49 -8.81
N PRO A 484 8.65 18.36 -9.41
CA PRO A 484 8.91 18.33 -10.85
C PRO A 484 7.62 18.46 -11.68
N TRP A 485 6.45 18.27 -11.04
CA TRP A 485 5.14 18.29 -11.70
C TRP A 485 4.44 19.63 -11.62
N TYR A 486 4.75 20.46 -10.61
CA TYR A 486 4.00 21.66 -10.32
C TYR A 486 4.96 22.81 -9.98
N PRO A 487 5.09 23.83 -10.84
CA PRO A 487 6.06 24.91 -10.63
C PRO A 487 5.74 25.78 -9.41
N THR A 488 4.47 25.84 -8.99
CA THR A 488 4.02 26.63 -7.82
C THR A 488 4.08 25.85 -6.50
N MET A 489 4.66 24.63 -6.51
CA MET A 489 4.61 23.72 -5.38
C MET A 489 5.94 23.58 -4.65
N ARG A 490 5.87 23.73 -3.33
CA ARG A 490 6.97 23.44 -2.39
C ARG A 490 6.65 22.20 -1.55
N LEU A 491 7.68 21.42 -1.21
CA LEU A 491 7.56 20.18 -0.47
C LEU A 491 8.26 20.31 0.89
N PHE A 492 7.58 19.87 1.94
CA PHE A 492 8.10 19.75 3.31
C PHE A 492 7.97 18.30 3.73
N ARG A 493 9.03 17.71 4.30
CA ARG A 493 9.11 16.27 4.53
C ARG A 493 9.49 15.95 5.95
N GLN A 494 8.83 14.97 6.53
CA GLN A 494 9.27 14.43 7.81
C GLN A 494 10.71 13.93 7.75
N LYS A 495 11.52 14.31 8.74
CA LYS A 495 12.87 13.77 8.96
C LYS A 495 12.84 12.46 9.75
N LYS A 496 11.78 12.25 10.54
CA LYS A 496 11.54 11.05 11.34
C LYS A 496 10.09 10.61 11.18
N PRO A 497 9.80 9.29 11.10
CA PRO A 497 8.43 8.78 11.02
C PRO A 497 7.53 9.35 12.13
N GLY A 498 6.42 9.98 11.75
CA GLY A 498 5.42 10.50 12.68
C GLY A 498 5.71 11.88 13.30
N ASP A 499 6.89 12.46 13.06
CA ASP A 499 7.27 13.79 13.56
C ASP A 499 6.72 14.89 12.64
N TRP A 500 5.44 15.21 12.82
CA TRP A 500 4.76 16.27 12.06
C TRP A 500 4.97 17.66 12.68
N GLU A 501 5.24 17.71 13.98
CA GLU A 501 5.51 18.94 14.73
C GLU A 501 6.72 19.67 14.13
N THR A 502 7.82 18.96 13.86
CA THR A 502 9.00 19.58 13.25
C THR A 502 8.69 20.13 11.85
N VAL A 503 7.84 19.44 11.08
CA VAL A 503 7.42 19.90 9.75
C VAL A 503 6.60 21.19 9.84
N ILE A 504 5.70 21.30 10.82
CA ILE A 504 4.92 22.52 11.06
C ILE A 504 5.81 23.67 11.52
N GLN A 505 6.83 23.42 12.35
CA GLN A 505 7.78 24.46 12.76
C GLN A 505 8.59 25.00 11.58
N GLU A 506 9.00 24.13 10.65
CA GLU A 506 9.65 24.55 9.40
C GLU A 506 8.73 25.43 8.55
N ILE A 507 7.44 25.10 8.45
CA ILE A 507 6.43 25.92 7.75
C ILE A 507 6.26 27.29 8.40
N ILE A 508 6.17 27.34 9.74
CA ILE A 508 6.00 28.59 10.49
C ILE A 508 7.19 29.53 10.26
N LYS A 509 8.41 28.99 10.27
CA LYS A 509 9.62 29.75 9.97
C LYS A 509 9.62 30.37 8.57
N GLU A 510 8.97 29.72 7.59
CA GLU A 510 8.88 30.21 6.21
C GLU A 510 7.75 31.24 6.01
N LEU A 511 6.79 31.30 6.93
CA LEU A 511 5.68 32.25 6.92
C LEU A 511 5.91 33.48 7.80
N SER A 512 6.91 33.43 8.67
CA SER A 512 7.32 34.51 9.58
C SER A 512 8.37 35.37 8.90
#